data_AF-A0A0A2BMJ6-F1
#
_entry.id   AF-A0A0A2BMJ6-F1
#
_cell.length_a   1.000
_cell.length_b   1.000
_cell.length_c   1.000
_cell.angle_alpha   90.00
_cell.angle_beta   90.00
_cell.angle_gamma   90.00
#
_symmetry.space_group_name_H-M   'P 1'
#
loop_
_entity.id
_entity.type
_entity.pdbx_description
1 polymer ?
#
loop_
_entity_poly.entity_id
_entity_poly.type
_entity_poly.pdbx_seq_one_letter_code
_entity_poly.pdbx_strand_id
1 'polypeptide(L)'
;MIILCLVNAIAIDELSPSIQRSELIAALSSVSILLVGYLQKQVSINKPKKAVLEGTEAFYINAELPEILKNELAWGSKMILTATASSNIIIYYENKIVLKRGLFSTSVNSFKPGKTCISTSKSGKYISLVNTKYYPDKDEFESIVKNLPSLIVVPISTDGWIIVGGWSERCFTKSDEIWIEGWTKKLESIIING
;
A
#
# COMPACT_ATOMS: atom_id res chain seq x y z
N MET A 1 -19.18 22.99 -21.36
CA MET A 1 -20.51 22.62 -21.89
C MET A 1 -21.61 23.62 -21.51
N ILE A 2 -21.76 24.00 -20.23
CA ILE A 2 -22.77 24.98 -19.78
C ILE A 2 -22.72 26.30 -20.58
N ILE A 3 -21.52 26.85 -20.78
CA ILE A 3 -21.32 28.10 -21.56
C ILE A 3 -21.80 27.94 -23.01
N LEU A 4 -21.58 26.78 -23.62
CA LEU A 4 -22.00 26.52 -25.00
C LEU A 4 -23.53 26.45 -25.13
N CYS A 5 -24.21 25.87 -24.12
CA CYS A 5 -25.68 25.86 -24.08
C CYS A 5 -26.23 27.28 -23.92
N LEU A 6 -25.60 28.12 -23.09
CA LEU A 6 -25.99 29.51 -22.91
C LEU A 6 -25.83 30.33 -24.19
N VAL A 7 -24.72 30.15 -24.90
CA VAL A 7 -24.48 30.80 -26.20
C VAL A 7 -25.48 30.32 -27.24
N ASN A 8 -25.79 29.02 -27.26
CA ASN A 8 -26.78 28.46 -28.17
C ASN A 8 -28.18 29.05 -27.93
N ALA A 9 -28.61 29.17 -26.67
CA ALA A 9 -29.91 29.75 -26.32
C ALA A 9 -30.04 31.24 -26.71
N ILE A 10 -28.95 32.00 -26.69
CA ILE A 10 -28.93 33.42 -27.07
C ILE A 10 -28.90 33.59 -28.60
N ALA A 11 -28.36 32.61 -29.33
CA ALA A 11 -28.14 32.69 -30.78
C ALA A 11 -29.33 32.18 -31.63
N ILE A 12 -30.40 31.65 -31.02
CA ILE A 12 -31.53 31.04 -31.71
C ILE A 12 -32.75 31.97 -31.68
N ASP A 13 -33.29 32.30 -32.86
CA ASP A 13 -34.48 33.16 -33.02
C ASP A 13 -35.80 32.38 -32.88
N GLU A 14 -35.83 31.06 -33.12
CA GLU A 14 -37.02 30.20 -32.98
C GLU A 14 -36.72 28.86 -32.30
N LEU A 15 -37.47 28.52 -31.24
CA LEU A 15 -37.37 27.23 -30.57
C LEU A 15 -38.12 26.14 -31.36
N SER A 16 -37.38 25.34 -32.13
CA SER A 16 -37.92 24.10 -32.67
C SER A 16 -37.96 22.98 -31.61
N PRO A 17 -38.92 22.03 -31.68
CA PRO A 17 -39.00 20.91 -30.74
C PRO A 17 -37.74 20.04 -30.66
N SER A 18 -36.96 19.96 -31.74
CA SER A 18 -35.68 19.23 -31.76
C SER A 18 -34.59 19.95 -30.97
N ILE A 19 -34.52 21.28 -31.05
CA ILE A 19 -33.58 22.11 -30.28
C ILE A 19 -33.88 21.97 -28.78
N GLN A 20 -35.16 22.05 -28.39
CA GLN A 20 -35.57 21.93 -26.99
C GLN A 20 -35.18 20.57 -26.36
N ARG A 21 -35.33 19.48 -27.12
CA ARG A 21 -34.90 18.14 -26.68
C ARG A 21 -33.38 18.05 -26.54
N SER A 22 -32.64 18.63 -27.47
CA SER A 22 -31.17 18.64 -27.43
C SER A 22 -30.64 19.43 -26.24
N GLU A 23 -31.25 20.58 -25.91
CA GLU A 23 -30.85 21.39 -24.75
C GLU A 23 -31.06 20.63 -23.44
N LEU A 24 -32.17 19.90 -23.31
CA LEU A 24 -32.44 19.10 -22.12
C LEU A 24 -31.41 17.98 -21.94
N ILE A 25 -31.02 17.30 -23.03
CA ILE A 25 -29.97 16.26 -23.00
C ILE A 25 -28.61 16.89 -22.66
N ALA A 26 -28.29 18.06 -23.20
CA ALA A 26 -27.02 18.75 -22.94
C ALA A 26 -26.93 19.24 -21.48
N ALA A 27 -28.01 19.79 -20.93
CA ALA A 27 -28.10 20.18 -19.53
C ALA A 27 -27.95 18.97 -18.60
N LEU A 28 -28.67 17.88 -18.88
CA LEU A 28 -28.58 16.64 -18.12
C LEU A 28 -27.16 16.07 -18.14
N SER A 29 -26.54 16.00 -19.32
CA SER A 29 -25.15 15.55 -19.49
C SER A 29 -24.17 16.40 -18.70
N SER A 30 -24.33 17.72 -18.72
CA SER A 30 -23.46 18.63 -17.97
C SER A 30 -23.56 18.41 -16.46
N VAL A 31 -24.75 18.17 -15.93
CA VAL A 31 -24.95 17.86 -14.50
C VAL A 31 -24.32 16.51 -14.15
N SER A 32 -24.48 15.50 -14.99
CA SER A 32 -23.85 14.18 -14.80
C SER A 32 -22.32 14.28 -14.77
N ILE A 33 -21.71 15.00 -15.72
CA ILE A 33 -20.25 15.18 -15.75
C ILE A 33 -19.75 15.93 -14.50
N LEU A 34 -20.49 16.95 -14.06
CA LEU A 34 -20.15 17.70 -12.85
C LEU A 34 -20.21 16.81 -11.60
N LEU A 35 -21.25 15.97 -11.47
CA LEU A 35 -21.38 15.01 -10.37
C LEU A 35 -20.24 13.98 -10.37
N VAL A 36 -19.86 13.45 -11.54
CA VAL A 36 -18.72 12.54 -11.67
C VAL A 36 -17.43 13.23 -11.23
N GLY A 37 -17.18 14.45 -11.70
CA GLY A 37 -16.02 15.24 -11.28
C GLY A 37 -16.03 15.58 -9.78
N TYR A 38 -17.20 15.83 -9.20
CA TYR A 38 -17.35 16.07 -7.77
C TYR A 38 -17.04 14.81 -6.93
N LEU A 39 -17.55 13.65 -7.34
CA LEU A 39 -17.24 12.37 -6.69
C LEU A 39 -15.74 12.05 -6.75
N GLN A 40 -15.08 12.36 -7.87
CA GLN A 40 -13.63 12.21 -8.00
C GLN A 40 -12.84 13.17 -7.10
N LYS A 41 -13.42 14.30 -6.67
CA LYS A 41 -12.74 15.30 -5.83
C LYS A 41 -12.59 14.87 -4.37
N GLN A 42 -13.36 13.88 -3.90
CA GLN A 42 -13.26 13.38 -2.53
C GLN A 42 -12.12 12.35 -2.36
N VAL A 43 -10.84 12.75 -2.47
CA VAL A 43 -9.73 12.07 -1.75
C VAL A 43 -8.58 13.06 -1.53
N SER A 44 -8.73 13.98 -0.60
CA SER A 44 -7.56 14.62 0.00
C SER A 44 -7.61 14.34 1.49
N ILE A 45 -7.39 13.06 1.82
CA ILE A 45 -7.10 12.63 3.18
C ILE A 45 -5.87 13.44 3.60
N ASN A 46 -5.99 14.23 4.67
CA ASN A 46 -4.86 14.91 5.28
C ASN A 46 -3.69 13.94 5.34
N LYS A 47 -2.60 14.24 4.60
CA LYS A 47 -1.44 13.35 4.55
C LYS A 47 -0.96 13.17 5.99
N PRO A 48 -1.02 11.96 6.54
CA PRO A 48 -0.61 11.73 7.91
C PRO A 48 0.85 12.19 8.06
N LYS A 49 1.12 12.97 9.12
CA LYS A 49 2.43 13.57 9.35
C LYS A 49 3.44 12.42 9.53
N LYS A 50 4.52 12.42 8.74
CA LYS A 50 5.59 11.42 8.87
C LYS A 50 6.12 11.45 10.31
N ALA A 51 6.18 10.27 10.94
CA ALA A 51 6.81 10.12 12.23
C ALA A 51 8.32 10.30 12.09
N VAL A 52 8.94 10.88 13.12
CA VAL A 52 10.40 10.92 13.23
C VAL A 52 10.84 9.53 13.68
N LEU A 53 11.26 8.70 12.73
CA LEU A 53 11.82 7.39 13.00
C LEU A 53 13.33 7.52 13.11
N GLU A 54 13.88 7.04 14.22
CA GLU A 54 15.31 6.95 14.44
C GLU A 54 15.81 5.59 13.95
N GLY A 55 16.80 5.59 13.06
CA GLY A 55 17.40 4.37 12.55
C GLY A 55 18.44 4.62 11.48
N THR A 56 19.14 3.55 11.11
CA THR A 56 20.12 3.52 10.02
C THR A 56 19.52 2.79 8.83
N GLU A 57 19.74 3.30 7.61
CA GLU A 57 19.40 2.56 6.40
C GLU A 57 20.27 1.30 6.30
N ALA A 58 19.63 0.15 6.12
CA ALA A 58 20.32 -1.10 5.89
C ALA A 58 19.75 -1.83 4.67
N PHE A 59 20.61 -2.58 3.99
CA PHE A 59 20.24 -3.47 2.91
C PHE A 59 21.01 -4.79 3.06
N TYR A 60 20.27 -5.89 3.12
CA TYR A 60 20.80 -7.24 3.20
C TYR A 60 19.88 -8.18 2.43
N ILE A 61 20.49 -9.06 1.64
CA ILE A 61 19.84 -10.18 0.95
C ILE A 61 20.71 -11.41 1.23
N ASN A 62 20.10 -12.55 1.57
CA ASN A 62 20.85 -13.79 1.71
C ASN A 62 21.50 -14.20 0.37
N ALA A 63 22.82 -14.36 0.37
CA ALA A 63 23.60 -14.73 -0.81
C ALA A 63 23.33 -16.16 -1.31
N GLU A 64 22.90 -17.05 -0.41
CA GLU A 64 22.61 -18.47 -0.68
C GLU A 64 21.38 -18.69 -1.57
N LEU A 65 20.57 -17.66 -1.78
CA LEU A 65 19.35 -17.75 -2.59
C LEU A 65 19.68 -17.86 -4.09
N PRO A 66 18.79 -18.54 -4.88
CA PRO A 66 18.87 -18.53 -6.33
C PRO A 66 18.86 -17.11 -6.91
N GLU A 67 19.58 -16.90 -8.02
CA GLU A 67 19.73 -15.57 -8.62
C GLU A 67 18.39 -14.96 -9.06
N ILE A 68 17.48 -15.78 -9.59
CA ILE A 68 16.11 -15.38 -9.94
C ILE A 68 15.40 -14.80 -8.72
N LEU A 69 15.45 -15.49 -7.58
CA LEU A 69 14.81 -15.06 -6.35
C LEU A 69 15.47 -13.81 -5.77
N LYS A 70 16.80 -13.71 -5.82
CA LYS A 70 17.52 -12.49 -5.40
C LYS A 70 17.09 -11.27 -6.20
N ASN A 71 16.97 -11.40 -7.53
CA ASN A 71 16.53 -10.32 -8.40
C ASN A 71 15.08 -9.91 -8.13
N GLU A 72 14.18 -10.88 -7.95
CA GLU A 72 12.78 -10.62 -7.60
C GLU A 72 12.63 -9.95 -6.23
N LEU A 73 13.39 -10.38 -5.23
CA LEU A 73 13.41 -9.77 -3.90
C LEU A 73 14.01 -8.35 -3.93
N ALA A 74 15.11 -8.16 -4.66
CA ALA A 74 15.74 -6.86 -4.82
C ALA A 74 14.82 -5.85 -5.54
N TRP A 75 14.13 -6.30 -6.59
CA TRP A 75 13.18 -5.49 -7.34
C TRP A 75 11.92 -5.18 -6.53
N GLY A 76 11.26 -6.21 -5.98
CA GLY A 76 9.98 -6.05 -5.27
C GLY A 76 10.12 -5.20 -4.00
N SER A 77 11.21 -5.40 -3.25
CA SER A 77 11.51 -4.57 -2.07
C SER A 77 11.79 -3.11 -2.43
N LYS A 78 12.46 -2.85 -3.56
CA LYS A 78 12.66 -1.47 -4.03
C LYS A 78 11.32 -0.85 -4.37
N MET A 79 10.49 -1.56 -5.15
CA MET A 79 9.19 -1.07 -5.60
C MET A 79 8.29 -0.74 -4.42
N ILE A 80 8.18 -1.61 -3.41
CA ILE A 80 7.40 -1.31 -2.20
C ILE A 80 7.92 -0.04 -1.53
N LEU A 81 9.23 0.06 -1.26
CA LEU A 81 9.79 1.24 -0.59
C LEU A 81 9.66 2.55 -1.39
N THR A 82 9.60 2.50 -2.72
CA THR A 82 9.50 3.70 -3.56
C THR A 82 8.09 4.04 -4.00
N ALA A 83 7.20 3.06 -4.11
CA ALA A 83 5.84 3.24 -4.62
C ALA A 83 4.82 3.41 -3.48
N THR A 84 5.13 2.96 -2.27
CA THR A 84 4.25 3.10 -1.11
C THR A 84 4.90 3.98 -0.03
N ALA A 85 4.13 4.33 1.01
CA ALA A 85 4.63 5.10 2.16
C ALA A 85 5.41 4.23 3.17
N SER A 86 6.11 3.20 2.71
CA SER A 86 6.91 2.29 3.54
C SER A 86 8.24 2.91 4.01
N SER A 87 8.61 2.65 5.25
CA SER A 87 9.91 2.99 5.84
C SER A 87 10.90 1.83 5.74
N ASN A 88 10.41 0.61 5.88
CA ASN A 88 11.23 -0.59 5.82
C ASN A 88 10.44 -1.80 5.32
N ILE A 89 11.19 -2.83 4.96
CA ILE A 89 10.70 -4.14 4.62
C ILE A 89 11.66 -5.21 5.14
N ILE A 90 11.09 -6.21 5.80
CA ILE A 90 11.78 -7.44 6.22
C ILE A 90 11.04 -8.63 5.63
N ILE A 91 11.81 -9.61 5.18
CA ILE A 91 11.31 -10.92 4.81
C ILE A 91 12.00 -11.93 5.70
N TYR A 92 11.18 -12.68 6.43
CA TYR A 92 11.59 -13.74 7.31
C TYR A 92 11.11 -15.07 6.72
N TYR A 93 11.98 -16.06 6.66
CA TYR A 93 11.67 -17.38 6.13
C TYR A 93 12.59 -18.41 6.78
N GLU A 94 12.05 -19.59 7.15
CA GLU A 94 12.81 -20.70 7.74
C GLU A 94 13.73 -20.28 8.90
N ASN A 95 13.15 -19.51 9.82
CA ASN A 95 13.83 -19.02 11.01
C ASN A 95 15.04 -18.09 10.75
N LYS A 96 15.13 -17.50 9.55
CA LYS A 96 16.20 -16.59 9.13
C LYS A 96 15.61 -15.34 8.45
N ILE A 97 16.35 -14.24 8.53
CA ILE A 97 16.06 -13.05 7.73
C ILE A 97 16.64 -13.28 6.33
N VAL A 98 15.77 -13.32 5.33
CA VAL A 98 16.13 -13.49 3.92
C VAL A 98 16.44 -12.13 3.28
N LEU A 99 15.64 -11.13 3.63
CA LEU A 99 15.76 -9.77 3.13
C LEU A 99 15.55 -8.78 4.28
N LYS A 100 16.40 -7.77 4.34
CA LYS A 100 16.24 -6.59 5.20
C LYS A 100 16.55 -5.35 4.37
N ARG A 101 15.59 -4.44 4.19
CA ARG A 101 15.80 -3.20 3.42
C ARG A 101 15.04 -2.00 3.99
N GLY A 102 15.69 -0.85 4.04
CA GLY A 102 15.11 0.41 4.53
C GLY A 102 15.63 0.80 5.90
N LEU A 103 14.82 1.52 6.67
CA LEU A 103 15.22 2.03 7.99
C LEU A 103 15.13 0.96 9.08
N PHE A 104 16.19 0.77 9.87
CA PHE A 104 16.22 -0.15 11.00
C PHE A 104 16.84 0.47 12.24
N SER A 105 16.43 0.01 13.41
CA SER A 105 17.14 0.36 14.66
C SER A 105 18.56 -0.22 14.65
N THR A 106 19.53 0.56 15.11
CA THR A 106 20.96 0.19 15.20
C THR A 106 21.20 -0.99 16.15
N SER A 107 20.26 -1.27 17.06
CA SER A 107 20.43 -2.18 18.19
C SER A 107 20.03 -3.63 17.95
N VAL A 108 19.44 -4.00 16.79
CA VAL A 108 18.90 -5.37 16.64
C VAL A 108 19.16 -5.96 15.25
N ASN A 109 19.98 -7.02 15.25
CA ASN A 109 20.26 -7.85 14.07
C ASN A 109 19.32 -9.05 13.94
N SER A 110 18.50 -9.37 14.95
CA SER A 110 17.62 -10.53 14.95
C SER A 110 16.17 -10.12 15.16
N PHE A 111 15.36 -10.23 14.11
CA PHE A 111 13.90 -10.23 14.21
C PHE A 111 13.44 -11.64 14.60
N LYS A 112 12.50 -11.74 15.54
CA LYS A 112 11.86 -13.01 15.92
C LYS A 112 10.36 -12.89 15.74
N PRO A 113 9.72 -13.73 14.92
CA PRO A 113 8.28 -13.72 14.76
C PRO A 113 7.61 -14.12 16.08
N GLY A 114 6.57 -13.38 16.43
CA GLY A 114 5.77 -13.54 17.63
C GLY A 114 4.35 -14.00 17.30
N LYS A 115 3.40 -13.65 18.17
CA LYS A 115 2.02 -14.13 18.08
C LYS A 115 1.30 -13.62 16.83
N THR A 116 1.58 -12.38 16.42
CA THR A 116 0.92 -11.76 15.26
C THR A 116 1.32 -12.49 13.98
N CYS A 117 2.61 -12.73 13.77
CA CYS A 117 3.11 -13.55 12.66
C CYS A 117 2.46 -14.94 12.66
N ILE A 118 2.49 -15.67 13.79
CA ILE A 118 1.89 -17.01 13.86
C ILE A 118 0.39 -16.99 13.56
N SER A 119 -0.34 -15.97 14.03
CA SER A 119 -1.77 -15.81 13.76
C SER A 119 -2.05 -15.53 12.28
N THR A 120 -1.25 -14.68 11.62
CA THR A 120 -1.39 -14.42 10.18
C THR A 120 -1.24 -15.70 9.36
N SER A 121 -0.21 -16.50 9.67
CA SER A 121 0.06 -17.79 9.03
C SER A 121 -1.12 -18.76 9.17
N LYS A 122 -1.67 -18.91 10.39
CA LYS A 122 -2.86 -19.75 10.63
C LYS A 122 -4.11 -19.28 9.87
N SER A 123 -4.28 -17.96 9.73
CA SER A 123 -5.46 -17.39 9.06
C SER A 123 -5.33 -17.35 7.54
N GLY A 124 -4.11 -17.44 7.00
CA GLY A 124 -3.80 -17.21 5.58
C GLY A 124 -4.10 -15.79 5.10
N LYS A 125 -4.37 -14.85 6.00
CA LYS A 125 -4.71 -13.46 5.68
C LYS A 125 -3.63 -12.51 6.17
N TYR A 126 -3.40 -11.45 5.40
CA TYR A 126 -2.55 -10.36 5.86
C TYR A 126 -3.23 -9.58 7.00
N ILE A 127 -2.42 -9.00 7.86
CA ILE A 127 -2.86 -8.05 8.88
C ILE A 127 -2.29 -6.68 8.55
N SER A 128 -3.16 -5.67 8.53
CA SER A 128 -2.80 -4.26 8.30
C SER A 128 -3.07 -3.49 9.60
N LEU A 129 -2.01 -3.15 10.32
CA LEU A 129 -2.04 -2.35 11.54
C LEU A 129 -1.89 -0.88 11.18
N VAL A 130 -3.01 -0.16 11.20
CA VAL A 130 -3.05 1.27 10.87
C VAL A 130 -2.49 2.18 11.97
N ASN A 131 -2.45 1.70 13.21
CA ASN A 131 -1.85 2.34 14.37
C ASN A 131 -1.35 1.25 15.33
N THR A 132 -0.05 1.19 15.55
CA THR A 132 0.61 0.21 16.42
C THR A 132 0.65 0.62 17.90
N LYS A 133 0.43 1.90 18.22
CA LYS A 133 0.63 2.46 19.57
C LYS A 133 -0.23 1.76 20.62
N TYR A 134 -1.43 1.36 20.22
CA TYR A 134 -2.42 0.67 21.06
C TYR A 134 -2.48 -0.84 20.80
N TYR A 135 -1.58 -1.38 19.98
CA TYR A 135 -1.57 -2.80 19.64
C TYR A 135 -0.85 -3.60 20.74
N PRO A 136 -1.49 -4.65 21.30
CA PRO A 136 -0.97 -5.37 22.47
C PRO A 136 0.34 -6.11 22.19
N ASP A 137 0.54 -6.64 20.98
CA ASP A 137 1.74 -7.40 20.60
C ASP A 137 2.76 -6.55 19.82
N LYS A 138 2.78 -5.22 20.03
CA LYS A 138 3.67 -4.30 19.29
C LYS A 138 5.17 -4.55 19.55
N ASP A 139 5.51 -5.12 20.70
CA ASP A 139 6.89 -5.34 21.15
C ASP A 139 7.66 -6.27 20.20
N GLU A 140 6.95 -7.15 19.48
CA GLU A 140 7.48 -7.99 18.40
C GLU A 140 8.20 -7.14 17.33
N PHE A 141 7.63 -5.99 16.99
CA PHE A 141 8.09 -5.12 15.90
C PHE A 141 9.02 -4.00 16.37
N GLU A 142 9.12 -3.75 17.68
CA GLU A 142 10.10 -2.80 18.24
C GLU A 142 11.55 -3.22 17.92
N SER A 143 11.77 -4.53 17.75
CA SER A 143 13.04 -5.09 17.28
C SER A 143 13.44 -4.62 15.86
N ILE A 144 12.47 -4.22 15.03
CA ILE A 144 12.71 -3.77 13.65
C ILE A 144 13.06 -2.28 13.65
N VAL A 145 12.10 -1.48 14.10
CA VAL A 145 12.22 -0.03 14.27
C VAL A 145 11.39 0.36 15.49
N LYS A 146 11.99 1.18 16.35
CA LYS A 146 11.33 1.69 17.54
C LYS A 146 10.16 2.60 17.15
N ASN A 147 8.99 2.41 17.78
CA ASN A 147 7.79 3.23 17.58
C ASN A 147 7.30 3.32 16.11
N LEU A 148 7.34 2.21 15.36
CA LEU A 148 6.74 2.10 14.03
C LEU A 148 5.25 2.50 14.05
N PRO A 149 4.77 3.52 13.32
CA PRO A 149 3.38 3.98 13.40
C PRO A 149 2.36 3.04 12.78
N SER A 150 2.73 2.37 11.68
CA SER A 150 1.89 1.44 10.94
C SER A 150 2.72 0.28 10.41
N LEU A 151 2.05 -0.85 10.18
CA LEU A 151 2.68 -2.11 9.82
C LEU A 151 1.73 -2.97 8.98
N ILE A 152 2.25 -3.64 7.96
CA ILE A 152 1.57 -4.74 7.27
C ILE A 152 2.39 -6.01 7.49
N VAL A 153 1.70 -7.09 7.88
CA VAL A 153 2.27 -8.43 7.97
C VAL A 153 1.52 -9.34 7.01
N VAL A 154 2.25 -9.95 6.07
CA VAL A 154 1.69 -10.89 5.09
C VAL A 154 2.38 -12.24 5.24
N PRO A 155 1.65 -13.35 5.45
CA PRO A 155 2.25 -14.68 5.45
C PRO A 155 2.63 -15.10 4.03
N ILE A 156 3.82 -15.68 3.85
CA ILE A 156 4.25 -16.36 2.61
C ILE A 156 3.95 -17.85 2.73
N SER A 157 4.27 -18.45 3.88
CA SER A 157 4.12 -19.88 4.18
C SER A 157 3.90 -20.06 5.68
N THR A 158 3.88 -21.31 6.16
CA THR A 158 3.70 -21.60 7.59
C THR A 158 4.74 -20.88 8.47
N ASP A 159 6.00 -20.83 7.99
CA ASP A 159 7.17 -20.27 8.68
C ASP A 159 7.81 -19.09 7.92
N GLY A 160 7.02 -18.39 7.12
CA GLY A 160 7.48 -17.29 6.27
C GLY A 160 6.57 -16.07 6.34
N TRP A 161 7.15 -14.88 6.53
CA TRP A 161 6.42 -13.62 6.63
C TRP A 161 7.13 -12.46 5.95
N ILE A 162 6.33 -11.58 5.35
CA ILE A 162 6.74 -10.27 4.84
C ILE A 162 6.18 -9.23 5.79
N ILE A 163 7.06 -8.37 6.28
CA ILE A 163 6.73 -7.33 7.24
C ILE A 163 7.13 -6.01 6.63
N VAL A 164 6.18 -5.10 6.52
CA VAL A 164 6.36 -3.79 5.89
C VAL A 164 5.97 -2.71 6.89
N GLY A 165 6.95 -1.91 7.31
CA GLY A 165 6.74 -0.77 8.20
C GLY A 165 6.39 0.49 7.42
N GLY A 166 5.49 1.32 7.96
CA GLY A 166 5.09 2.59 7.37
C GLY A 166 5.69 3.81 8.07
N TRP A 167 5.76 4.95 7.38
CA TRP A 167 6.25 6.22 7.94
C TRP A 167 5.25 6.93 8.85
N SER A 168 3.97 6.59 8.78
CA SER A 168 2.91 7.28 9.52
C SER A 168 1.70 6.39 9.73
N GLU A 169 0.83 6.75 10.67
CA GLU A 169 -0.45 6.06 10.87
C GLU A 169 -1.29 6.11 9.59
N ARG A 170 -2.04 5.04 9.30
CA ARG A 170 -2.94 4.93 8.13
C ARG A 170 -2.27 5.31 6.79
N CYS A 171 -0.98 5.02 6.61
CA CYS A 171 -0.26 5.40 5.40
C CYS A 171 -0.47 4.43 4.23
N PHE A 172 -0.88 3.20 4.50
CA PHE A 172 -1.14 2.19 3.49
C PHE A 172 -2.56 2.31 2.95
N THR A 173 -2.67 2.34 1.62
CA THR A 173 -3.93 2.32 0.90
C THR A 173 -4.36 0.89 0.60
N LYS A 174 -5.62 0.71 0.18
CA LYS A 174 -6.11 -0.61 -0.24
C LYS A 174 -5.33 -1.18 -1.44
N SER A 175 -4.90 -0.30 -2.35
CA SER A 175 -4.05 -0.69 -3.48
C SER A 175 -2.68 -1.18 -3.02
N ASP A 176 -2.09 -0.56 -2.00
CA ASP A 176 -0.81 -1.01 -1.43
C ASP A 176 -0.95 -2.40 -0.79
N GLU A 177 -2.03 -2.63 -0.04
CA GLU A 177 -2.33 -3.94 0.55
C GLU A 177 -2.44 -5.03 -0.52
N ILE A 178 -3.23 -4.78 -1.58
CA ILE A 178 -3.42 -5.71 -2.69
C ILE A 178 -2.09 -5.96 -3.43
N TRP A 179 -1.29 -4.92 -3.61
CA TRP A 179 0.01 -5.03 -4.27
C TRP A 179 0.98 -5.91 -3.47
N ILE A 180 1.10 -5.68 -2.16
CA ILE A 180 1.97 -6.48 -1.28
C ILE A 180 1.47 -7.93 -1.22
N GLU A 181 0.16 -8.16 -1.09
CA GLU A 181 -0.44 -9.49 -1.10
C GLU A 181 -0.18 -10.22 -2.43
N GLY A 182 -0.38 -9.54 -3.57
CA GLY A 182 -0.15 -10.10 -4.90
C GLY A 182 1.31 -10.46 -5.13
N TRP A 183 2.24 -9.60 -4.72
CA TRP A 183 3.67 -9.90 -4.76
C TRP A 183 4.03 -11.08 -3.86
N THR A 184 3.42 -11.18 -2.67
CA THR A 184 3.62 -12.31 -1.75
C THR A 184 3.21 -13.63 -2.39
N LYS A 185 2.05 -13.68 -3.07
CA LYS A 185 1.60 -14.87 -3.82
C LYS A 185 2.56 -15.26 -4.94
N LYS A 186 3.15 -14.27 -5.63
CA LYS A 186 4.20 -14.53 -6.63
C LYS A 186 5.42 -15.19 -5.98
N LEU A 187 5.88 -14.66 -4.84
CA LEU A 187 7.02 -15.24 -4.11
C LEU A 187 6.73 -16.66 -3.62
N GLU A 188 5.54 -16.90 -3.07
CA GLU A 188 5.08 -18.22 -2.66
C GLU A 188 5.15 -19.21 -3.84
N SER A 189 4.69 -18.82 -5.03
CA SER A 189 4.77 -19.68 -6.22
C SER A 189 6.20 -20.00 -6.66
N ILE A 190 7.15 -19.08 -6.45
CA ILE A 190 8.57 -19.29 -6.80
C ILE A 190 9.24 -20.20 -5.76
N ILE A 191 8.85 -20.08 -4.49
CA ILE A 191 9.40 -20.89 -3.40
C ILE A 191 8.84 -22.32 -3.43
N ILE A 192 7.56 -22.51 -3.78
CA ILE A 192 6.94 -23.85 -3.87
C ILE A 192 7.41 -24.62 -5.11
N ASN A 193 7.64 -23.93 -6.24
CA ASN A 193 8.02 -24.56 -7.51
C ASN A 193 9.53 -24.56 -7.79
N GLY A 194 10.34 -23.95 -6.92
CA GLY A 194 11.80 -23.86 -7.05
C GLY A 194 12.51 -24.85 -6.16
#